data_AF-A0A8S2KAI8-F1
#
_entry.id   AF-A0A8S2KAI8-F1
#
_cell.length_a   1.000
_cell.length_b   1.000
_cell.length_c   1.000
_cell.angle_alpha   90.00
_cell.angle_beta   90.00
_cell.angle_gamma   90.00
#
_symmetry.space_group_name_H-M   'P 1'
#
loop_
_entity.id
_entity.type
_entity.pdbx_description
1 polymer ?
#
loop_
_entity_poly.entity_id
_entity_poly.type
_entity_poly.pdbx_seq_one_letter_code
_entity_poly.pdbx_strand_id
1 'polypeptide(L)'
;MTVNDNFDEQLVKFGDTDSNEDHSNSGQSVTQQCKSYVFNFSRGKLLRIIDTPGFGDTRGDTQDEHNMEAILISLILIASASYSSRMRAN
;
A
#
# COMPACT_ATOMS: atom_id res chain seq x y z
N MET A 1 23.22 15.00 -27.62
CA MET A 1 23.49 13.79 -26.80
C MET A 1 24.81 14.01 -26.11
N THR A 2 24.81 14.21 -24.80
CA THR A 2 26.05 14.24 -24.01
C THR A 2 26.34 12.83 -23.53
N VAL A 3 27.15 12.10 -24.31
CA VAL A 3 27.81 10.87 -23.87
C VAL A 3 29.11 11.27 -23.20
N ASN A 4 29.05 11.51 -21.89
CA ASN A 4 30.25 11.50 -21.05
C ASN A 4 30.25 10.14 -20.36
N ASP A 5 31.28 9.33 -20.64
CA ASP A 5 31.43 7.94 -20.20
C ASP A 5 31.72 7.77 -18.70
N ASN A 6 31.54 8.82 -17.90
CA ASN A 6 31.79 8.84 -16.46
C ASN A 6 30.50 9.02 -15.66
N PHE A 7 29.46 8.25 -15.98
CA PHE A 7 28.27 8.17 -15.13
C PHE A 7 28.59 7.28 -13.93
N ASP A 8 28.73 7.89 -12.75
CA ASP A 8 28.88 7.19 -11.47
C ASP A 8 27.50 7.06 -10.82
N GLU A 9 26.90 5.87 -10.94
CA GLU A 9 25.60 5.59 -10.35
C GLU A 9 25.74 5.45 -8.82
N GLN A 10 25.03 6.29 -8.07
CA GLN A 10 24.99 6.18 -6.61
C GLN A 10 23.59 5.77 -6.14
N LEU A 11 23.53 4.64 -5.45
CA LEU A 11 22.30 4.14 -4.85
C LEU A 11 22.08 4.78 -3.48
N VAL A 12 21.15 5.74 -3.41
CA VAL A 12 20.69 6.31 -2.13
C VAL A 12 19.53 5.47 -1.60
N LYS A 13 19.69 4.90 -0.41
CA LYS A 13 18.63 4.14 0.29
C LYS A 13 18.04 4.98 1.41
N PHE A 14 16.72 4.94 1.55
CA PHE A 14 15.98 5.65 2.59
C PHE A 14 15.23 4.66 3.46
N GLY A 15 15.29 4.83 4.79
CA GLY A 15 14.55 4.00 5.74
C GLY A 15 15.19 2.64 6.05
N ASP A 16 14.60 1.95 7.04
CA ASP A 16 14.91 0.56 7.37
C ASP A 16 14.14 -0.39 6.46
N THR A 17 14.61 -1.64 6.34
CA THR A 17 13.93 -2.67 5.55
C THR A 17 12.57 -3.02 6.17
N ASP A 18 11.47 -2.77 5.45
CA ASP A 18 10.13 -3.27 5.81
C ASP A 18 9.82 -4.52 4.97
N SER A 19 9.40 -5.61 5.61
CA SER A 19 8.97 -6.83 4.93
C SER A 19 7.77 -6.65 4.00
N ASN A 20 7.02 -5.57 4.17
CA ASN A 20 5.89 -5.20 3.31
C ASN A 20 6.27 -4.21 2.20
N GLU A 21 7.54 -3.80 2.11
CA GLU A 21 8.03 -2.88 1.10
C GLU A 21 9.14 -3.52 0.26
N ASP A 22 8.92 -3.64 -1.05
CA ASP A 22 9.93 -4.10 -2.00
C ASP A 22 10.41 -2.93 -2.87
N HIS A 23 11.63 -2.46 -2.59
CA HIS A 23 12.31 -1.40 -3.34
C HIS A 23 13.28 -1.94 -4.39
N SER A 24 13.35 -3.27 -4.58
CA SER A 24 14.37 -3.89 -5.44
C SER A 24 14.02 -3.84 -6.93
N ASN A 25 12.73 -3.65 -7.26
CA ASN A 25 12.25 -3.73 -8.63
C ASN A 25 11.59 -2.41 -9.06
N SER A 26 12.22 -1.73 -10.01
CA SER A 26 11.66 -0.50 -10.58
C SER A 26 10.35 -0.78 -11.32
N GLY A 27 9.35 0.06 -11.08
CA GLY A 27 8.02 -0.06 -11.70
C GLY A 27 7.05 -0.98 -10.96
N GLN A 28 7.56 -1.84 -10.06
CA GLN A 28 6.68 -2.60 -9.18
C GLN A 28 6.15 -1.70 -8.07
N SER A 29 4.95 -2.00 -7.60
CA SER A 29 4.44 -1.43 -6.36
C SER A 29 5.42 -1.72 -5.25
N VAL A 30 5.81 -0.70 -4.50
CA VAL A 30 6.64 -0.86 -3.30
C VAL A 30 5.86 -1.56 -2.21
N THR A 31 4.62 -1.12 -1.94
CA THR A 31 3.72 -1.78 -0.99
C THR A 31 3.30 -3.15 -1.51
N GLN A 32 3.55 -4.21 -0.73
CA GLN A 32 3.25 -5.61 -1.12
C GLN A 32 1.91 -6.12 -0.59
N GLN A 33 1.45 -5.66 0.57
CA GLN A 33 0.16 -6.02 1.16
C GLN A 33 -0.56 -4.80 1.70
N CYS A 34 -1.89 -4.85 1.71
CA CYS A 34 -2.72 -3.78 2.23
C CYS A 34 -2.51 -3.60 3.74
N LYS A 35 -2.33 -2.35 4.17
CA LYS A 35 -2.16 -2.00 5.58
C LYS A 35 -3.12 -0.87 5.96
N SER A 36 -3.74 -1.00 7.12
CA SER A 36 -4.73 -0.03 7.58
C SER A 36 -4.26 0.72 8.81
N TYR A 37 -4.28 2.04 8.72
CA TYR A 37 -3.89 2.95 9.79
C TYR A 37 -5.13 3.72 10.26
N VAL A 38 -5.40 3.69 11.57
CA VAL A 38 -6.56 4.36 12.16
C VAL A 38 -6.10 5.49 13.06
N PHE A 39 -6.62 6.67 12.80
CA PHE A 39 -6.32 7.88 13.55
C PHE A 39 -7.60 8.39 14.21
N ASN A 40 -7.51 8.69 15.50
CA ASN A 40 -8.52 9.46 16.20
C ASN A 40 -8.42 10.91 15.75
N PHE A 41 -9.39 11.36 14.98
CA PHE A 41 -9.49 12.75 14.54
C PHE A 41 -10.38 13.54 15.50
N SER A 42 -10.59 14.82 15.19
CA SER A 42 -11.40 15.70 16.02
C SER A 42 -12.87 15.25 16.12
N ARG A 43 -13.50 15.53 17.26
CA ARG A 43 -14.94 15.37 17.51
C ARG A 43 -15.44 13.92 17.33
N GLY A 44 -14.67 12.94 17.79
CA GLY A 44 -15.06 11.52 17.75
C GLY A 44 -15.08 10.91 16.35
N LYS A 45 -14.51 11.58 15.35
CA LYS A 45 -14.36 11.04 14.01
C LYS A 45 -13.11 10.18 13.93
N LEU A 46 -13.21 9.02 13.27
CA LEU A 46 -12.07 8.18 12.95
C LEU A 46 -11.70 8.40 11.49
N LEU A 47 -10.42 8.67 11.22
CA LEU A 47 -9.86 8.62 9.88
C LEU A 47 -9.12 7.29 9.72
N ARG A 48 -9.49 6.52 8.71
CA ARG A 48 -8.77 5.31 8.34
C ARG A 48 -8.10 5.52 6.99
N ILE A 49 -6.78 5.38 6.95
CA ILE A 49 -5.99 5.34 5.72
C ILE A 49 -5.73 3.87 5.39
N ILE A 50 -5.95 3.49 4.15
CA ILE A 50 -5.64 2.16 3.64
C ILE A 50 -4.54 2.36 2.61
N ASP A 51 -3.36 1.88 2.96
CA ASP A 51 -2.21 1.82 2.07
C ASP A 51 -2.25 0.48 1.34
N THR A 52 -2.05 0.49 0.02
CA THR A 52 -2.35 -0.65 -0.85
C THR A 52 -1.23 -0.86 -1.85
N PRO A 53 -1.05 -2.09 -2.36
CA PRO A 53 -0.31 -2.29 -3.59
C PRO A 53 -0.91 -1.45 -4.74
N GLY A 54 -0.05 -0.98 -5.64
CA GLY A 54 -0.44 -0.20 -6.80
C GLY A 54 -1.22 -1.01 -7.84
N PHE A 55 -2.18 -0.35 -8.48
CA PHE A 55 -2.84 -0.83 -9.70
C PHE A 55 -2.08 -0.29 -10.91
N GLY A 56 -1.69 -1.16 -11.84
CA GLY A 56 -0.76 -0.84 -12.91
C GLY A 56 0.70 -1.13 -12.53
N ASP A 57 0.90 -2.15 -11.71
CA ASP A 57 2.23 -2.66 -11.36
C ASP A 57 2.87 -3.33 -12.60
N THR A 58 4.16 -3.08 -12.83
CA THR A 58 4.86 -3.65 -14.01
C THR A 58 5.04 -5.18 -13.98
N ARG A 59 4.61 -5.86 -12.90
CA ARG A 59 4.48 -7.33 -12.84
C ARG A 59 3.38 -7.90 -13.75
N GLY A 60 2.50 -7.04 -14.27
CA GLY A 60 1.50 -7.38 -15.29
C GLY A 60 0.13 -7.76 -14.73
N ASP A 61 -0.81 -8.06 -15.63
CA ASP A 61 -2.25 -8.11 -15.36
C ASP A 61 -2.64 -9.06 -14.22
N THR A 62 -2.01 -10.23 -14.12
CA THR A 62 -2.29 -11.18 -13.02
C THR A 62 -1.93 -10.61 -11.66
N GLN A 63 -0.86 -9.82 -11.57
CA GLN A 63 -0.52 -9.14 -10.31
C GLN A 63 -1.53 -8.04 -10.01
N ASP A 64 -1.98 -7.31 -11.01
CA ASP A 64 -3.03 -6.30 -10.84
C ASP A 64 -4.35 -6.93 -10.34
N GLU A 65 -4.72 -8.11 -10.83
CA GLU A 65 -5.88 -8.87 -10.31
C GLU A 65 -5.71 -9.21 -8.82
N HIS A 66 -4.54 -9.70 -8.41
CA HIS A 66 -4.26 -9.98 -7.00
C HIS A 66 -4.26 -8.72 -6.13
N ASN A 67 -3.70 -7.62 -6.64
CA ASN A 67 -3.69 -6.33 -5.96
C ASN A 67 -5.14 -5.82 -5.75
N MET A 68 -5.97 -5.93 -6.79
CA MET A 68 -7.38 -5.56 -6.73
C MET A 68 -8.18 -6.43 -5.75
N GLU A 69 -7.94 -7.75 -5.75
CA GLU A 69 -8.56 -8.65 -4.79
C GLU A 69 -8.19 -8.27 -3.34
N ALA A 70 -6.92 -7.99 -3.07
CA ALA A 70 -6.44 -7.58 -1.74
C ALA A 70 -7.09 -6.26 -1.28
N ILE A 71 -7.25 -5.29 -2.19
CA ILE A 71 -7.92 -4.02 -1.91
C ILE A 71 -9.39 -4.25 -1.56
N LEU A 72 -10.11 -5.05 -2.35
CA LEU A 72 -11.53 -5.36 -2.12
C LEU A 72 -11.74 -6.11 -0.81
N ILE A 73 -10.92 -7.11 -0.51
CA ILE A 73 -10.95 -7.85 0.76
C ILE A 73 -10.75 -6.89 1.93
N SER A 74 -9.78 -5.98 1.84
CA SER A 74 -9.51 -4.98 2.88
C SER A 74 -10.75 -4.11 3.17
N LEU A 75 -11.41 -3.63 2.12
CA LEU A 75 -12.64 -2.82 2.25
C LEU A 75 -13.79 -3.62 2.89
N ILE A 76 -13.99 -4.87 2.46
CA ILE A 76 -15.05 -5.75 2.99
C ILE A 76 -14.83 -6.04 4.48
N LEU A 77 -13.60 -6.35 4.88
CA LEU A 77 -13.25 -6.60 6.29
C LEU A 77 -13.51 -5.37 7.16
N ILE A 78 -13.10 -4.19 6.70
CA ILE A 78 -13.32 -2.92 7.41
C ILE A 78 -14.81 -2.61 7.56
N ALA A 79 -15.60 -2.80 6.49
CA ALA A 79 -17.04 -2.59 6.53
C ALA A 79 -17.73 -3.55 7.52
N SER A 80 -17.34 -4.83 7.48
CA SER A 80 -17.88 -5.89 8.34
C SER A 80 -17.57 -5.62 9.82
N ALA A 81 -16.33 -5.23 10.14
CA ALA A 81 -15.93 -4.86 11.49
C ALA A 81 -16.72 -3.64 11.99
N SER A 82 -16.87 -2.61 11.15
CA SER A 82 -17.60 -1.39 11.48
C SER A 82 -19.09 -1.66 11.75
N TYR A 83 -19.71 -2.54 10.96
CA TYR A 83 -21.09 -2.97 11.17
C TYR A 83 -21.25 -3.72 12.50
N SER A 84 -20.35 -4.66 12.80
CA SER A 84 -20.36 -5.41 14.06
C SER A 84 -20.22 -4.50 15.28
N SER A 85 -19.32 -3.52 15.23
CA SER A 85 -19.15 -2.54 16.33
C SER A 85 -20.41 -1.71 16.59
N ARG A 86 -21.14 -1.31 15.53
CA ARG A 86 -22.42 -0.59 15.69
C ARG A 86 -23.50 -1.45 16.33
N MET A 87 -23.58 -2.73 15.96
CA MET A 87 -24.57 -3.64 16.54
C MET A 87 -24.33 -3.95 18.03
N ARG A 88 -23.07 -3.92 18.48
CA ARG A 88 -22.72 -4.09 19.91
C ARG A 88 -22.93 -2.84 20.77
N ALA A 89 -23.10 -1.68 20.14
CA ALA A 89 -23.28 -0.40 20.83
C ALA A 89 -24.75 -0.01 21.03
N ASN A 90 -25.69 -0.81 20.49
CA ASN A 90 -27.13 -0.73 20.73
C ASN A 90 -27.56 -1.82 21.71
#